data_AF-A0A3D4I0N4-F1
#
_entry.id   AF-A0A3D4I0N4-F1
#
_cell.length_a   1.000
_cell.length_b   1.000
_cell.length_c   1.000
_cell.angle_alpha   90.00
_cell.angle_beta   90.00
_cell.angle_gamma   90.00
#
_symmetry.space_group_name_H-M   'P 1'
#
loop_
_entity.id
_entity.type
_entity.pdbx_description
1 polymer ?
#
loop_
_entity_poly.entity_id
_entity_poly.type
_entity_poly.pdbx_seq_one_letter_code
_entity_poly.pdbx_strand_id
1 'polypeptide(L)'
;ILLQVLDDGRITDSQGRTVDFKNTIIILTSNLGSSYILDGIDSEGHISDEAKKNVNGLLKRQFKPEFLNRLDEIIFYKPLTRDEIYKIVGLQIENLQ
;
A
#
# COMPACT_ATOMS: atom_id res chain seq x y z
N ILE A 1 -6.20 -8.64 16.30
CA ILE A 1 -4.73 -8.87 16.32
C ILE A 1 -4.00 -7.73 15.62
N LEU A 2 -4.19 -7.50 14.30
CA LEU A 2 -3.49 -6.41 13.60
C LEU A 2 -3.80 -5.01 14.16
N LEU A 3 -5.05 -4.75 14.57
CA LEU A 3 -5.41 -3.50 15.25
C LEU A 3 -4.58 -3.25 16.52
N GLN A 4 -4.26 -4.29 17.28
CA GLN A 4 -3.45 -4.16 18.50
C GLN A 4 -2.01 -3.74 18.17
N VAL A 5 -1.47 -4.25 17.06
CA VAL A 5 -0.13 -3.84 16.58
C VAL A 5 -0.14 -2.36 16.17
N LEU A 6 -1.18 -1.93 15.46
CA LEU A 6 -1.30 -0.54 14.99
C LEU A 6 -1.61 0.45 16.14
N ASP A 7 -2.31 0.00 17.19
CA ASP A 7 -2.68 0.85 18.34
C ASP A 7 -1.58 0.88 19.41
N ASP A 8 -1.17 -0.29 19.91
CA ASP A 8 -0.28 -0.40 21.06
C ASP A 8 1.20 -0.51 20.68
N GLY A 9 1.48 -0.70 19.37
CA GLY A 9 2.83 -1.00 18.89
C GLY A 9 3.36 -2.32 19.45
N ARG A 10 2.49 -3.24 19.90
CA ARG A 10 2.89 -4.51 20.53
C ARG A 10 1.90 -5.62 20.21
N ILE A 11 2.41 -6.84 20.18
CA ILE A 11 1.59 -8.06 20.05
C ILE A 11 2.14 -9.14 20.96
N THR A 12 1.25 -9.86 21.62
CA THR A 12 1.61 -11.05 22.40
C THR A 12 1.15 -12.29 21.65
N ASP A 13 2.05 -13.23 21.40
CA ASP A 13 1.72 -14.50 20.76
C ASP A 13 1.02 -15.47 21.72
N SER A 14 0.59 -16.62 21.21
CA SER A 14 -0.08 -17.66 22.01
C SER A 14 0.80 -18.33 23.05
N GLN A 15 2.13 -18.12 23.00
CA GLN A 15 3.10 -18.61 23.98
C GLN A 15 3.43 -17.56 25.04
N GLY A 16 2.77 -16.39 25.01
CA GLY A 16 2.98 -15.29 25.95
C GLY A 16 4.17 -14.40 25.64
N ARG A 17 4.80 -14.53 24.47
CA ARG A 17 5.92 -13.68 24.07
C ARG A 17 5.40 -12.38 23.47
N THR A 18 5.82 -11.25 24.03
CA THR A 18 5.48 -9.91 23.52
C THR A 18 6.56 -9.41 22.55
N VAL A 19 6.15 -9.01 21.36
CA VAL A 19 6.99 -8.38 20.33
C VAL A 19 6.64 -6.89 20.26
N ASP A 20 7.67 -6.04 20.20
CA ASP A 20 7.54 -4.58 20.10
C ASP A 20 7.70 -4.11 18.64
N PHE A 21 6.77 -3.27 18.19
CA PHE A 21 6.65 -2.68 16.85
C PHE A 21 6.78 -1.15 16.87
N LYS A 22 7.09 -0.52 18.01
CA LYS A 22 7.17 0.95 18.12
C LYS A 22 8.22 1.58 17.21
N ASN A 23 9.28 0.85 16.87
CA ASN A 23 10.33 1.29 15.95
C ASN A 23 10.29 0.53 14.63
N THR A 24 9.09 0.17 14.17
CA THR A 24 8.89 -0.61 12.95
C THR A 24 7.96 0.13 12.00
N ILE A 25 8.39 0.30 10.74
CA ILE A 25 7.51 0.78 9.68
C ILE A 25 6.68 -0.39 9.19
N ILE A 26 5.35 -0.28 9.29
CA ILE A 26 4.42 -1.29 8.79
C ILE A 26 3.94 -0.85 7.42
N ILE A 27 4.34 -1.60 6.40
CA ILE A 27 3.89 -1.38 5.02
C ILE A 27 2.84 -2.43 4.67
N LEU A 28 1.65 -1.96 4.31
CA LEU A 28 0.55 -2.80 3.86
C LEU A 28 0.33 -2.55 2.37
N THR A 29 0.24 -3.62 1.60
CA THR A 29 0.02 -3.56 0.15
C THR A 29 -1.29 -4.22 -0.22
N SER A 30 -2.05 -3.61 -1.13
CA SER A 30 -3.26 -4.19 -1.69
C SER A 30 -3.31 -3.90 -3.19
N ASN A 31 -3.82 -4.86 -3.95
CA ASN A 31 -4.16 -4.67 -5.36
C ASN A 31 -5.59 -4.11 -5.55
N LEU A 32 -6.30 -3.78 -4.47
CA LEU A 32 -7.67 -3.30 -4.52
C LEU A 32 -7.76 -2.00 -5.33
N GLY A 33 -8.66 -1.99 -6.32
CA GLY A 33 -8.92 -0.81 -7.13
C GLY A 33 -7.81 -0.47 -8.13
N SER A 34 -6.90 -1.40 -8.42
CA SER A 34 -5.85 -1.23 -9.43
C SER A 34 -6.42 -0.82 -10.80
N SER A 35 -7.56 -1.37 -11.22
CA SER A 35 -8.24 -0.99 -12.46
C SER A 35 -8.66 0.48 -12.47
N TYR A 36 -9.27 0.98 -11.38
CA TYR A 36 -9.67 2.38 -11.28
C TYR A 36 -8.47 3.33 -11.31
N ILE A 37 -7.35 2.91 -10.73
CA ILE A 37 -6.11 3.68 -10.79
C ILE A 37 -5.55 3.69 -12.20
N LEU A 38 -5.54 2.55 -12.90
CA LEU A 38 -5.07 2.47 -14.28
C LEU A 38 -5.91 3.31 -15.24
N ASP A 39 -7.24 3.21 -15.13
CA ASP A 39 -8.17 3.93 -16.01
C ASP A 39 -8.22 5.44 -15.72
N GLY A 40 -7.92 5.82 -14.48
CA GLY A 40 -8.02 7.18 -13.97
C GLY A 40 -6.73 7.97 -13.96
N ILE A 41 -5.68 7.49 -14.63
CA ILE A 41 -4.38 8.15 -14.72
C ILE A 41 -4.22 8.89 -16.05
N ASP A 42 -3.79 10.14 -15.98
CA ASP A 42 -3.43 10.91 -17.16
C ASP A 42 -2.03 10.55 -17.70
N SER A 43 -1.67 11.11 -18.86
CA SER A 43 -0.36 10.92 -19.48
C SER A 43 0.83 11.42 -18.65
N GLU A 44 0.58 12.25 -17.63
CA GLU A 44 1.58 12.79 -16.71
C GLU A 44 1.67 11.97 -15.41
N GLY A 45 0.86 10.92 -15.28
CA GLY A 45 0.82 10.05 -14.12
C GLY A 45 0.04 10.62 -12.95
N HIS A 46 -0.80 11.65 -13.13
CA HIS A 46 -1.70 12.12 -12.09
C HIS A 46 -2.95 11.24 -12.02
N ILE A 47 -3.26 10.78 -10.81
CA ILE A 47 -4.46 10.01 -10.53
C ILE A 47 -5.61 10.98 -10.32
N SER A 48 -6.66 10.83 -11.13
CA SER A 48 -7.89 11.62 -11.02
C SER A 48 -8.56 11.47 -9.65
N ASP A 49 -9.23 12.52 -9.20
CA ASP A 49 -9.95 12.50 -7.92
C ASP A 49 -11.13 11.51 -7.94
N GLU A 50 -11.69 11.24 -9.11
CA GLU A 50 -12.72 10.20 -9.29
C GLU A 50 -12.15 8.80 -9.02
N ALA A 51 -10.98 8.47 -9.58
CA ALA A 51 -10.31 7.21 -9.29
C ALA A 51 -10.00 7.05 -7.81
N LYS A 52 -9.44 8.09 -7.15
CA LYS A 52 -9.20 8.07 -5.70
C LYS A 52 -10.50 7.84 -4.91
N LYS A 53 -11.60 8.49 -5.30
CA LYS A 53 -12.90 8.33 -4.65
C LYS A 53 -13.45 6.91 -4.81
N ASN A 54 -13.30 6.32 -5.99
CA ASN A 54 -13.70 4.93 -6.25
C ASN A 54 -12.89 3.94 -5.42
N VAL A 55 -11.56 4.10 -5.35
CA VAL A 55 -10.71 3.24 -4.51
C VAL A 55 -11.04 3.43 -3.03
N ASN A 56 -11.27 4.66 -2.55
CA ASN A 56 -11.66 4.90 -1.16
C ASN A 56 -13.03 4.26 -0.84
N GLY A 57 -13.97 4.30 -1.79
CA GLY A 57 -15.25 3.60 -1.68
C GLY A 57 -15.09 2.09 -1.53
N LEU A 58 -14.17 1.48 -2.29
CA LEU A 58 -13.83 0.06 -2.16
C LEU A 58 -13.15 -0.25 -0.82
N LEU A 59 -12.19 0.56 -0.40
CA LEU A 59 -11.49 0.40 0.88
C LEU A 59 -12.49 0.40 2.04
N LYS A 60 -13.45 1.32 2.06
CA LYS A 60 -14.51 1.39 3.08
C LYS A 60 -15.49 0.21 3.06
N ARG A 61 -15.63 -0.47 1.91
CA ARG A 61 -16.47 -1.69 1.80
C ARG A 61 -15.72 -2.94 2.28
N GLN A 62 -14.42 -3.01 2.01
CA GLN A 62 -13.60 -4.18 2.32
C GLN A 62 -13.03 -4.16 3.74
N PHE A 63 -12.65 -2.97 4.22
CA PHE A 63 -12.05 -2.78 5.53
C PHE A 63 -12.99 -1.96 6.42
N LYS A 64 -12.98 -2.30 7.70
CA LYS A 64 -13.78 -1.57 8.68
C LYS A 64 -13.15 -0.20 8.96
N PRO A 65 -13.96 0.84 9.28
CA PRO A 65 -13.44 2.19 9.53
C PRO A 65 -12.37 2.25 10.62
N GLU A 66 -12.48 1.44 11.68
CA GLU A 66 -11.48 1.40 12.75
C GLU A 66 -10.09 1.00 12.25
N PHE A 67 -9.99 0.16 11.22
CA PHE A 67 -8.70 -0.21 10.65
C PHE A 67 -8.13 0.90 9.77
N LEU A 68 -8.98 1.49 8.91
CA LEU A 68 -8.56 2.57 8.02
C LEU A 68 -8.10 3.81 8.80
N ASN A 69 -8.75 4.09 9.93
CA ASN A 69 -8.40 5.21 10.81
C ASN A 69 -7.07 5.02 11.56
N ARG A 70 -6.41 3.85 11.45
CA ARG A 70 -5.08 3.58 12.01
C ARG A 70 -3.96 3.59 10.98
N LEU A 71 -4.29 3.84 9.72
CA LEU A 71 -3.30 4.01 8.67
C LEU A 71 -2.96 5.50 8.58
N ASP A 72 -1.68 5.83 8.68
CA ASP A 72 -1.22 7.21 8.59
C ASP A 72 -1.46 7.79 7.20
N GLU A 73 -1.02 7.07 6.16
CA GLU A 73 -1.16 7.47 4.76
C GLU A 73 -1.47 6.29 3.84
N ILE A 74 -2.24 6.56 2.79
CA ILE A 74 -2.53 5.61 1.71
C ILE A 74 -1.80 6.10 0.46
N ILE A 75 -0.80 5.33 0.03
CA ILE A 75 0.01 5.65 -1.14
C ILE A 75 -0.51 4.90 -2.36
N PHE A 76 -0.81 5.63 -3.43
CA PHE A 76 -1.21 5.05 -4.70
C PHE A 76 0.02 4.90 -5.61
N TYR A 77 0.19 3.71 -6.17
CA TYR A 77 1.27 3.44 -7.11
C TYR A 77 0.85 3.87 -8.53
N LYS A 78 1.71 4.64 -9.17
CA LYS A 78 1.59 4.96 -10.60
C LYS A 78 2.05 3.75 -11.42
N PRO A 79 1.41 3.45 -12.57
CA PRO A 79 1.90 2.45 -13.50
C PRO A 79 3.26 2.88 -14.03
N LEU A 80 4.14 1.90 -14.23
CA LEU A 80 5.46 2.15 -14.78
C LEU A 80 5.34 2.53 -16.25
N THR A 81 6.00 3.62 -16.62
CA THR A 81 6.20 4.00 -18.01
C THR A 81 7.17 3.02 -18.67
N ARG A 82 7.12 2.97 -20.00
CA ARG A 82 8.02 2.11 -20.78
C ARG A 82 9.51 2.43 -20.50
N ASP A 83 9.84 3.70 -20.33
CA ASP A 83 11.21 4.15 -20.04
C ASP A 83 11.67 3.72 -18.64
N GLU A 84 10.78 3.75 -17.64
CA GLU A 84 11.08 3.23 -16.31
C GLU A 84 11.27 1.71 -16.33
N ILE A 85 10.47 0.98 -17.11
CA ILE A 85 10.64 -0.47 -17.29
C ILE A 85 12.01 -0.78 -17.90
N TYR A 86 12.44 -0.04 -18.93
CA TYR A 86 13.77 -0.24 -19.52
C TYR A 86 14.91 -0.03 -18.50
N LYS A 87 14.80 0.98 -17.62
CA LYS A 87 15.77 1.20 -16.55
C LYS A 87 15.80 0.04 -15.55
N ILE A 88 14.63 -0.46 -15.15
CA ILE A 88 14.53 -1.59 -14.23
C ILE A 88 15.16 -2.85 -14.83
N VAL A 89 14.87 -3.14 -16.11
CA VAL A 89 15.49 -4.26 -16.83
C VAL A 89 17.02 -4.09 -16.88
N GLY A 90 17.51 -2.87 -17.11
CA GLY A 90 18.95 -2.56 -17.05
C GLY A 90 19.57 -2.93 -15.70
N LEU A 91 18.96 -2.51 -14.59
CA LEU A 91 19.41 -2.86 -13.23
C LEU A 91 19.40 -4.36 -12.96
N GLN A 92 18.42 -5.08 -13.52
CA GLN A 92 18.36 -6.54 -13.39
C GLN A 92 19.48 -7.25 -14.15
N ILE A 93 19.85 -6.74 -15.33
CA ILE A 93 20.98 -7.29 -16.10
C ILE A 93 22.30 -7.05 -15.37
N GLU A 94 22.50 -5.86 -14.80
CA GLU A 94 23.71 -5.52 -14.03
C GLU A 94 23.89 -6.41 -12.79
N ASN A 95 22.80 -6.76 -12.11
CA ASN A 95 22.83 -7.63 -10.92
C ASN A 95 23.14 -9.11 -11.25
N LEU A 96 23.09 -9.51 -12.52
CA LEU A 96 23.43 -10.86 -12.98
C LEU A 96 24.88 -11.01 -13.43
N GLN A 97 25.63 -9.91 -13.58
CA GLN A 97 27.04 -9.90 -13.96
C GLN A 97 27.96 -9.87 -12.73
#